data_AF-A0A1S3RYX5-F1
#
_entry.id   AF-A0A1S3RYX5-F1
#
_cell.length_a   1.000
_cell.length_b   1.000
_cell.length_c   1.000
_cell.angle_alpha   90.00
_cell.angle_beta   90.00
_cell.angle_gamma   90.00
#
_symmetry.space_group_name_H-M   'P 1'
#
loop_
_entity.id
_entity.type
_entity.pdbx_description
1 polymer ?
#
loop_
_entity_poly.entity_id
_entity_poly.type
_entity_poly.pdbx_seq_one_letter_code
_entity_poly.pdbx_strand_id
1 'polypeptide(L)'
;FAGAADSMDSDECELYGDEVCEQTITVDGEKATVILVDNWDSEDEGGSSQDQCIQTGDAYLLVYSITDRSSFLQASELRIALRQRRPGRACAAVFDCKFIETSAAMQHNVWPAFHGIVQQLRLRRDTKENNNRRRHTHSHTRCDSIPKKAKRFLDKMVAKSNANVAFRLKSKSCHDLSVL
;
A
#
# COMPACT_ATOMS: atom_id res chain seq x y z
N PHE A 1 34.10 -28.73 53.20
CA PHE A 1 32.84 -27.99 53.14
C PHE A 1 32.89 -27.17 51.85
N ALA A 2 32.06 -27.53 50.86
CA ALA A 2 32.04 -26.89 49.56
C ALA A 2 31.36 -25.51 49.68
N GLY A 3 32.03 -24.45 49.23
CA GLY A 3 31.42 -23.14 49.03
C GLY A 3 31.24 -22.93 47.54
N ALA A 4 29.99 -22.94 47.09
CA ALA A 4 29.60 -22.74 45.71
C ALA A 4 29.93 -21.32 45.24
N ALA A 5 30.37 -21.19 43.99
CA ALA A 5 30.42 -19.93 43.28
C ALA A 5 28.98 -19.41 43.12
N ASP A 6 28.76 -18.19 43.59
CA ASP A 6 27.52 -17.45 43.36
C ASP A 6 27.59 -16.89 41.94
N SER A 7 27.05 -17.65 40.97
CA SER A 7 26.82 -17.18 39.62
C SER A 7 25.59 -16.27 39.64
N MET A 8 25.81 -14.97 39.85
CA MET A 8 24.84 -13.95 39.47
C MET A 8 24.81 -13.87 37.93
N ASP A 9 24.13 -14.84 37.28
CA ASP A 9 23.54 -14.59 35.97
C ASP A 9 22.28 -13.74 36.24
N SER A 10 22.52 -12.45 36.47
CA SER A 10 21.46 -11.48 36.22
C SER A 10 21.38 -11.38 34.71
N ASP A 11 20.29 -11.88 34.14
CA ASP A 11 19.85 -11.53 32.79
C ASP A 11 19.67 -10.00 32.76
N GLU A 12 20.79 -9.30 32.59
CA GLU A 12 20.85 -7.95 32.11
C GLU A 12 20.35 -8.03 30.67
N CYS A 13 19.02 -8.01 30.53
CA CYS A 13 18.36 -7.77 29.27
C CYS A 13 18.88 -6.42 28.76
N GLU A 14 19.96 -6.47 27.98
CA GLU A 14 20.51 -5.34 27.25
C GLU A 14 19.41 -4.78 26.34
N LEU A 15 18.70 -3.78 26.87
CA LEU A 15 17.66 -2.99 26.22
C LEU A 15 18.30 -2.01 25.22
N TYR A 16 19.07 -2.51 24.25
CA TYR A 16 19.62 -1.70 23.15
C TYR A 16 19.80 -2.58 21.89
N GLY A 17 18.93 -2.36 20.89
CA GLY A 17 18.97 -3.03 19.58
C GLY A 17 17.83 -4.05 19.46
N ASP A 18 16.68 -3.72 18.91
CA ASP A 18 16.48 -3.20 17.56
C ASP A 18 15.11 -2.49 17.57
N GLU A 19 14.99 -1.28 17.02
CA GLU A 19 13.69 -0.59 16.83
C GLU A 19 12.74 -1.37 15.89
N VAL A 20 13.22 -2.53 15.41
CA VAL A 20 12.59 -3.42 14.46
C VAL A 20 12.45 -4.82 15.06
N CYS A 21 11.23 -5.34 15.08
CA CYS A 21 10.94 -6.72 15.47
C CYS A 21 10.43 -7.50 14.27
N GLU A 22 11.07 -8.62 13.92
CA GLU A 22 10.61 -9.51 12.87
C GLU A 22 9.83 -10.69 13.47
N GLN A 23 8.59 -10.87 13.04
CA GLN A 23 7.73 -11.97 13.48
C GLN A 23 7.11 -12.69 12.29
N THR A 24 7.27 -14.00 12.23
CA THR A 24 6.54 -14.84 11.27
C THR A 24 5.23 -15.33 11.88
N ILE A 25 4.11 -15.09 11.20
CA ILE A 25 2.78 -15.57 11.58
C ILE A 25 2.15 -16.39 10.46
N THR A 26 1.26 -17.32 10.80
CA THR A 26 0.51 -18.10 9.80
C THR A 26 -0.93 -17.60 9.77
N VAL A 27 -1.37 -17.11 8.62
CA VAL A 27 -2.73 -16.60 8.38
C VAL A 27 -3.29 -17.38 7.21
N ASP A 28 -4.51 -17.90 7.30
CA ASP A 28 -5.17 -18.69 6.25
C ASP A 28 -4.33 -19.88 5.73
N GLY A 29 -3.48 -20.47 6.58
CA GLY A 29 -2.58 -21.57 6.21
C GLY A 29 -1.28 -21.14 5.51
N GLU A 30 -1.11 -19.85 5.23
CA GLU A 30 0.09 -19.29 4.59
C GLU A 30 0.93 -18.47 5.59
N LYS A 31 2.25 -18.70 5.59
CA LYS A 31 3.19 -17.91 6.40
C LYS A 31 3.28 -16.49 5.85
N ALA A 32 3.37 -15.51 6.76
CA ALA A 32 3.66 -14.12 6.48
C ALA A 32 4.69 -13.61 7.49
N THR A 33 5.72 -12.96 6.98
CA THR A 33 6.71 -12.25 7.80
C THR A 33 6.22 -10.82 8.00
N VAL A 34 6.09 -10.41 9.26
CA VAL A 34 5.72 -9.07 9.68
C VAL A 34 6.95 -8.42 10.30
N ILE A 35 7.38 -7.31 9.72
CA ILE A 35 8.43 -6.46 10.28
C ILE A 35 7.73 -5.31 11.00
N LEU A 36 7.82 -5.32 12.32
CA LEU A 36 7.30 -4.31 13.22
C LEU A 36 8.38 -3.26 13.43
N VAL A 37 8.04 -1.99 13.29
CA VAL A 37 8.93 -0.89 13.63
C VAL A 37 8.25 -0.12 14.76
N ASP A 38 8.90 -0.04 15.92
CA ASP A 38 8.40 0.77 17.03
C ASP A 38 8.90 2.21 16.87
N ASN A 39 7.98 3.15 16.88
CA ASN A 39 8.24 4.57 16.63
C ASN A 39 7.61 5.45 17.73
N TRP A 40 7.27 4.86 18.88
CA TRP A 40 6.48 5.55 19.91
C TRP A 40 7.25 6.63 20.68
N ASP A 41 8.59 6.57 20.76
CA ASP A 41 9.36 7.47 21.65
C ASP A 41 10.75 7.89 21.13
N SER A 42 11.00 7.87 19.81
CA SER A 42 12.22 8.48 19.28
C SER A 42 12.09 10.00 19.24
N GLU A 43 12.13 10.64 20.40
CA GLU A 43 12.50 12.06 20.59
C GLU A 43 14.01 12.27 20.34
N ASP A 44 14.61 11.55 19.38
CA ASP A 44 16.01 11.73 19.05
C ASP A 44 16.16 12.79 17.96
N GLU A 45 17.20 13.61 18.09
CA GLU A 45 17.52 14.88 17.41
C GLU A 45 17.76 14.77 15.88
N GLY A 46 17.00 13.94 15.18
CA GLY A 46 17.03 13.83 13.74
C GLY A 46 15.69 13.35 13.23
N GLY A 47 14.77 14.28 12.94
CA GLY A 47 13.41 14.06 12.40
C GLY A 47 13.30 13.31 11.07
N SER A 48 14.33 12.58 10.68
CA SER A 48 14.45 11.78 9.47
C SER A 48 13.82 10.38 9.57
N SER A 49 13.71 9.76 10.75
CA SER A 49 13.26 8.36 10.90
C SER A 49 11.74 8.21 10.75
N GLN A 50 10.95 9.06 11.43
CA GLN A 50 9.48 9.02 11.41
C GLN A 50 8.90 9.34 10.01
N ASP A 51 9.53 10.24 9.27
CA ASP A 51 9.08 10.59 7.92
C ASP A 51 9.32 9.47 6.91
N GLN A 52 10.34 8.64 7.13
CA GLN A 52 10.66 7.48 6.29
C GLN A 52 9.69 6.30 6.54
N CYS A 53 9.28 6.03 7.79
CA CYS A 53 8.34 4.96 8.10
C CYS A 53 6.93 5.27 7.54
N ILE A 54 6.49 6.53 7.61
CA ILE A 54 5.25 7.03 7.00
C ILE A 54 5.24 6.89 5.47
N GLN A 55 6.40 6.96 4.82
CA GLN A 55 6.48 6.83 3.37
C GLN A 55 6.56 5.37 2.91
N THR A 56 7.14 4.48 3.70
CA THR A 56 7.52 3.13 3.24
C THR A 56 6.60 2.02 3.75
N GLY A 57 6.00 2.15 4.94
CA GLY A 57 5.17 1.10 5.55
C GLY A 57 4.03 0.61 4.67
N ASP A 58 3.72 -0.69 4.73
CA ASP A 58 2.59 -1.28 3.98
C ASP A 58 1.26 -1.17 4.75
N ALA A 59 1.32 -1.17 6.07
CA ALA A 59 0.21 -0.93 7.00
C ALA A 59 0.72 -0.16 8.22
N TYR A 60 -0.19 0.46 8.98
CA TYR A 60 0.11 1.22 10.19
C TYR A 60 -0.82 0.79 11.31
N LEU A 61 -0.27 0.64 12.51
CA LEU A 61 -1.03 0.51 13.75
C LEU A 61 -1.06 1.86 14.44
N LEU A 62 -2.26 2.42 14.61
CA LEU A 62 -2.46 3.64 15.40
C LEU A 62 -3.00 3.22 16.76
N VAL A 63 -2.13 3.20 17.76
CA VAL A 63 -2.45 2.74 19.12
C VAL A 63 -2.78 3.95 19.99
N TYR A 64 -3.83 3.81 20.78
CA TYR A 64 -4.20 4.78 21.81
C TYR A 64 -4.82 4.04 23.00
N SER A 65 -4.83 4.66 24.18
CA SER A 65 -5.51 4.09 25.34
C SER A 65 -6.93 4.63 25.44
N ILE A 66 -7.90 3.73 25.65
CA ILE A 66 -9.30 4.13 25.88
C ILE A 66 -9.46 4.96 27.17
N THR A 67 -8.52 4.84 28.11
CA THR A 67 -8.53 5.59 29.38
C THR A 67 -7.77 6.91 29.29
N ASP A 68 -7.11 7.22 28.17
CA ASP A 68 -6.41 8.48 27.97
C ASP A 68 -6.90 9.20 26.71
N ARG A 69 -7.63 10.30 26.93
CA ARG A 69 -8.17 11.13 25.85
C ARG A 69 -7.08 11.77 24.98
N SER A 70 -5.92 12.09 25.56
CA SER A 70 -4.84 12.76 24.83
C SER A 70 -4.21 11.82 23.79
N SER A 71 -3.96 10.56 24.15
CA SER A 71 -3.51 9.53 23.20
C SER A 71 -4.45 9.36 22.00
N PHE A 72 -5.76 9.44 22.21
CA PHE A 72 -6.75 9.37 21.12
C PHE A 72 -6.62 10.57 20.16
N LEU A 73 -6.45 11.78 20.70
CA LEU A 73 -6.32 12.98 19.88
C LEU A 73 -5.06 12.92 19.01
N GLN A 74 -3.92 12.53 19.59
CA GLN A 74 -2.67 12.33 18.84
C GLN A 74 -2.81 11.27 17.73
N ALA A 75 -3.38 10.10 18.05
CA ALA A 75 -3.64 9.08 17.04
C ALA A 75 -4.58 9.58 15.92
N SER A 76 -5.55 10.43 16.26
CA SER A 76 -6.48 11.02 15.29
C SER A 76 -5.79 12.02 14.34
N GLU A 77 -4.82 12.78 14.85
CA GLU A 77 -3.99 13.70 14.07
C GLU A 77 -3.04 12.92 13.14
N LEU A 78 -2.36 11.90 13.66
CA LEU A 78 -1.50 11.02 12.87
C LEU A 78 -2.26 10.35 11.73
N ARG A 79 -3.51 9.92 11.97
CA ARG A 79 -4.38 9.39 10.91
C ARG A 79 -4.60 10.41 9.79
N ILE A 80 -4.78 11.68 10.11
CA ILE A 80 -4.94 12.75 9.12
C ILE A 80 -3.62 12.99 8.39
N ALA A 81 -2.48 13.02 9.10
CA ALA A 81 -1.16 13.19 8.51
C ALA A 81 -0.80 12.07 7.52
N LEU A 82 -1.08 10.81 7.86
CA LEU A 82 -0.89 9.65 6.99
C LEU A 82 -1.69 9.75 5.68
N ARG A 83 -2.89 10.35 5.74
CA ARG A 83 -3.72 10.59 4.54
C ARG A 83 -3.10 11.63 3.62
N GLN A 84 -2.51 12.68 4.18
CA GLN A 84 -1.93 13.77 3.40
C GLN A 84 -0.60 13.38 2.76
N ARG A 85 0.25 12.63 3.48
CA ARG A 85 1.62 12.30 3.05
C ARG A 85 1.71 11.19 1.99
N ARG A 86 0.66 10.42 1.72
CA ARG A 86 0.64 9.36 0.68
C ARG A 86 -0.37 9.60 -0.45
N PRO A 87 -0.19 10.66 -1.27
CA PRO A 87 -1.12 11.01 -2.35
C PRO A 87 -1.07 10.04 -3.56
N GLY A 88 -0.02 9.23 -3.71
CA GLY A 88 0.27 8.45 -4.94
C GLY A 88 -0.24 7.01 -5.00
N ARG A 89 -0.64 6.39 -3.88
CA ARG A 89 -1.27 5.04 -3.87
C ARG A 89 -2.81 5.14 -4.04
N ALA A 90 -3.25 5.89 -5.07
CA ALA A 90 -4.62 5.97 -5.63
C ALA A 90 -5.75 6.59 -4.77
N CYS A 91 -6.25 7.74 -5.24
CA CYS A 91 -7.35 8.58 -4.72
C CYS A 91 -8.77 7.96 -4.60
N ALA A 92 -8.97 6.75 -4.09
CA ALA A 92 -10.35 6.28 -3.82
C ALA A 92 -10.52 5.24 -2.71
N ALA A 93 -9.45 4.60 -2.23
CA ALA A 93 -9.55 3.84 -1.00
C ALA A 93 -9.41 4.84 0.15
N VAL A 94 -10.53 5.45 0.56
CA VAL A 94 -10.63 6.03 1.91
C VAL A 94 -10.00 4.99 2.84
N PHE A 95 -8.98 5.37 3.61
CA PHE A 95 -8.34 4.45 4.54
C PHE A 95 -9.44 3.86 5.43
N ASP A 96 -9.85 2.63 5.12
CA ASP A 96 -10.82 1.88 5.90
C ASP A 96 -10.05 1.45 7.15
N CYS A 97 -10.13 2.30 8.16
CA CYS A 97 -9.51 2.06 9.45
C CYS A 97 -10.29 0.93 10.10
N LYS A 98 -9.67 -0.25 10.19
CA LYS A 98 -10.20 -1.30 11.05
C LYS A 98 -9.87 -0.97 12.49
N PHE A 99 -10.89 -0.98 13.33
CA PHE A 99 -10.74 -0.82 14.77
C PHE A 99 -10.80 -2.18 15.45
N ILE A 100 -9.93 -2.38 16.42
CA ILE A 100 -9.91 -3.55 17.30
C ILE A 100 -9.50 -3.10 18.69
N GLU A 101 -10.31 -3.45 19.69
CA GLU A 101 -9.94 -3.24 21.10
C GLU A 101 -9.02 -4.37 21.53
N THR A 102 -7.86 -4.00 22.07
CA THR A 102 -6.84 -4.93 22.55
C THR A 102 -6.44 -4.60 23.98
N SER A 103 -5.99 -5.62 24.71
CA SER A 103 -5.32 -5.45 26.00
C SER A 103 -4.04 -6.25 25.96
N ALA A 104 -2.91 -5.55 25.86
CA ALA A 104 -1.58 -6.17 25.87
C ALA A 104 -1.33 -6.91 27.19
N ALA A 105 -1.70 -6.28 28.32
CA ALA A 105 -1.55 -6.84 29.66
C ALA A 105 -2.33 -8.16 29.85
N MET A 106 -3.47 -8.31 29.17
CA MET A 106 -4.29 -9.53 29.22
C MET A 106 -4.08 -10.45 28.01
N GLN A 107 -3.16 -10.10 27.10
CA GLN A 107 -2.96 -10.75 25.80
C GLN A 107 -4.27 -10.90 24.99
N HIS A 108 -5.22 -9.99 25.17
CA HIS A 108 -6.52 -10.03 24.53
C HIS A 108 -6.50 -9.30 23.19
N ASN A 109 -6.95 -9.95 22.12
CA ASN A 109 -7.05 -9.42 20.76
C ASN A 109 -5.75 -8.91 20.12
N VAL A 110 -4.59 -9.11 20.75
CA VAL A 110 -3.28 -8.72 20.20
C VAL A 110 -2.99 -9.47 18.91
N TRP A 111 -3.00 -10.80 18.93
CA TRP A 111 -2.78 -11.64 17.75
C TRP A 111 -3.85 -11.46 16.66
N PRO A 112 -5.16 -11.43 16.98
CA PRO A 112 -6.19 -11.06 16.02
C PRO A 112 -5.94 -9.74 15.28
N ALA A 113 -5.36 -8.73 15.92
CA ALA A 113 -5.01 -7.48 15.25
C ALA A 113 -3.98 -7.69 14.13
N PHE A 114 -2.90 -8.43 14.41
CA PHE A 114 -1.87 -8.76 13.42
C PHE A 114 -2.39 -9.64 12.28
N HIS A 115 -3.19 -10.66 12.61
CA HIS A 115 -3.85 -11.49 11.59
C HIS A 115 -4.75 -10.65 10.68
N GLY A 116 -5.53 -9.74 11.27
CA GLY A 116 -6.38 -8.81 10.53
C GLY A 116 -5.61 -7.93 9.55
N ILE A 117 -4.43 -7.43 9.93
CA ILE A 117 -3.57 -6.65 9.04
C ILE A 117 -3.11 -7.48 7.84
N VAL A 118 -2.53 -8.65 8.08
CA VAL A 118 -2.01 -9.52 7.00
C VAL A 118 -3.14 -9.91 6.04
N GLN A 119 -4.30 -10.29 6.58
CA GLN A 119 -5.45 -10.64 5.77
C GLN A 119 -5.91 -9.47 4.90
N GLN A 120 -5.95 -8.25 5.44
CA GLN A 120 -6.29 -7.06 4.66
C GLN A 120 -5.26 -6.71 3.59
N LEU A 121 -3.98 -6.89 3.86
CA LEU A 121 -2.93 -6.66 2.88
C LEU A 121 -3.02 -7.66 1.73
N ARG A 122 -3.28 -8.94 2.01
CA ARG A 122 -3.49 -9.97 0.97
C ARG A 122 -4.69 -9.65 0.08
N LEU A 123 -5.85 -9.35 0.66
CA LEU A 123 -7.06 -8.96 -0.09
C LEU A 123 -6.82 -7.76 -1.02
N ARG A 124 -6.04 -6.76 -0.56
CA ARG A 124 -5.69 -5.58 -1.37
C ARG A 124 -4.74 -5.90 -2.52
N ARG A 125 -3.79 -6.83 -2.33
CA ARG A 125 -2.86 -7.29 -3.38
C ARG A 125 -3.60 -8.07 -4.47
N ASP A 126 -4.44 -9.03 -4.09
CA ASP A 126 -5.17 -9.89 -5.04
C ASP A 126 -6.14 -9.10 -5.89
N THR A 127 -6.79 -8.09 -5.32
CA THR A 127 -7.69 -7.18 -6.05
C THR A 127 -6.95 -6.42 -7.15
N LYS A 128 -5.71 -5.97 -6.88
CA LYS A 128 -4.88 -5.25 -7.86
C LYS A 128 -4.41 -6.20 -8.97
N GLU A 129 -3.99 -7.41 -8.63
CA GLU A 129 -3.58 -8.43 -9.61
C GLU A 129 -4.75 -8.89 -10.49
N ASN A 130 -5.92 -9.17 -9.92
CA ASN A 130 -7.12 -9.49 -10.68
C ASN A 130 -7.57 -8.35 -11.59
N ASN A 131 -7.49 -7.10 -11.12
CA ASN A 131 -7.79 -5.95 -11.96
C ASN A 131 -6.76 -5.79 -13.09
N ASN A 132 -5.48 -6.06 -12.86
CA ASN A 132 -4.47 -6.07 -13.93
C ASN A 132 -4.70 -7.23 -14.92
N ARG A 133 -5.01 -8.43 -14.45
CA ARG A 133 -5.37 -9.58 -15.32
C ARG A 133 -6.59 -9.29 -16.17
N ARG A 134 -7.63 -8.66 -15.61
CA ARG A 134 -8.79 -8.15 -16.36
C ARG A 134 -8.38 -7.09 -17.38
N ARG A 135 -7.44 -6.19 -17.05
CA ARG A 135 -6.93 -5.20 -18.01
C ARG A 135 -6.11 -5.83 -19.12
N HIS A 136 -5.28 -6.84 -18.86
CA HIS A 136 -4.50 -7.55 -19.88
C HIS A 136 -5.37 -8.39 -20.81
N THR A 137 -6.35 -9.13 -20.27
CA THR A 137 -7.31 -9.91 -21.07
C THR A 137 -8.23 -9.00 -21.90
N HIS A 138 -8.66 -7.86 -21.34
CA HIS A 138 -9.51 -6.91 -22.06
C HIS A 138 -8.71 -5.97 -22.98
N SER A 139 -7.40 -5.82 -22.79
CA SER A 139 -6.49 -5.09 -23.70
C SER A 139 -6.30 -5.81 -25.02
N HIS A 140 -6.40 -7.14 -25.07
CA HIS A 140 -6.34 -7.89 -26.33
C HIS A 140 -7.65 -7.83 -27.13
N THR A 141 -8.76 -7.34 -26.54
CA THR A 141 -10.08 -7.31 -27.17
C THR A 141 -10.74 -5.93 -27.22
N ARG A 142 -10.18 -4.90 -26.58
CA ARG A 142 -10.65 -3.50 -26.69
C ARG A 142 -9.69 -2.66 -27.52
N CYS A 143 -9.84 -2.74 -28.83
CA CYS A 143 -9.89 -1.54 -29.68
C CYS A 143 -10.33 -1.85 -31.13
N ASP A 144 -11.50 -2.47 -31.32
CA ASP A 144 -12.16 -2.52 -32.65
C ASP A 144 -13.55 -1.87 -32.68
N SER A 145 -13.95 -1.12 -31.65
CA SER A 145 -15.27 -0.48 -31.59
C SER A 145 -15.22 1.00 -31.22
N ILE A 146 -14.27 1.76 -31.74
CA ILE A 146 -14.53 3.19 -31.95
C ILE A 146 -15.46 3.27 -33.17
N PRO A 147 -16.72 3.70 -33.04
CA PRO A 147 -17.59 3.86 -34.20
C PRO A 147 -16.89 4.79 -35.19
N LYS A 148 -16.93 4.46 -36.49
CA LYS A 148 -16.18 5.18 -37.56
C LYS A 148 -16.35 6.71 -37.48
N LYS A 149 -17.49 7.20 -37.00
CA LYS A 149 -17.76 8.63 -36.73
C LYS A 149 -16.87 9.23 -35.62
N ALA A 150 -16.70 8.55 -34.49
CA ALA A 150 -15.90 9.02 -33.37
C ALA A 150 -14.40 9.01 -33.71
N LYS A 151 -13.93 8.01 -34.48
CA LYS A 151 -12.54 7.98 -34.97
C LYS A 151 -12.23 9.17 -35.88
N ARG A 152 -13.10 9.43 -36.87
CA ARG A 152 -12.97 10.59 -37.78
C ARG A 152 -13.01 11.95 -37.07
N PHE A 153 -13.75 12.04 -35.98
CA PHE A 153 -13.80 13.26 -35.17
C PHE A 153 -12.49 13.51 -34.43
N LEU A 154 -11.92 12.46 -33.81
CA LEU A 154 -10.61 12.52 -33.16
C LEU A 154 -9.49 12.83 -34.16
N ASP A 155 -9.50 12.18 -35.34
CA ASP A 155 -8.55 12.46 -36.42
C ASP A 155 -8.61 13.94 -36.87
N LYS A 156 -9.82 14.51 -36.97
CA LYS A 156 -10.01 15.94 -37.30
C LYS A 156 -9.48 16.88 -36.22
N MET A 157 -9.55 16.49 -34.94
CA MET A 157 -9.03 17.33 -33.86
C MET A 157 -7.50 17.25 -33.77
N VAL A 158 -6.91 16.07 -33.96
CA VAL A 158 -5.45 15.88 -33.95
C VAL A 158 -4.79 16.56 -35.16
N ALA A 159 -5.41 16.50 -36.34
CA ALA A 159 -4.92 17.23 -37.52
C ALA A 159 -4.99 18.75 -37.38
N LYS A 160 -5.85 19.27 -36.49
CA LYS A 160 -6.01 20.71 -36.25
C LYS A 160 -5.00 21.26 -35.23
N SER A 161 -4.43 20.42 -34.36
CA SER A 161 -3.44 20.87 -33.37
C SER A 161 -1.98 20.72 -33.82
N ASN A 162 -1.71 20.01 -34.92
CA ASN A 162 -0.35 19.79 -35.41
C ASN A 162 -0.22 20.14 -36.90
N ALA A 163 0.10 21.42 -37.16
CA ALA A 163 0.27 21.96 -38.52
C ALA A 163 1.35 21.23 -39.36
N ASN A 164 2.26 20.50 -38.70
CA ASN A 164 3.36 19.78 -39.35
C ASN A 164 3.01 18.38 -39.89
N VAL A 165 1.78 17.87 -39.67
CA VAL A 165 1.36 16.53 -40.18
C VAL A 165 0.39 16.62 -41.37
N ALA A 166 -0.04 17.82 -41.76
CA ALA A 166 -1.00 18.05 -42.85
C ALA A 166 -0.48 17.66 -44.25
N PHE A 167 0.77 17.22 -44.40
CA PHE A 167 1.39 16.98 -45.71
C PHE A 167 1.32 15.53 -46.24
N ARG A 168 0.79 14.54 -45.49
CA ARG A 168 0.86 13.12 -45.93
C ARG A 168 -0.47 12.40 -46.12
N LEU A 169 -1.49 13.10 -46.61
CA LEU A 169 -2.69 12.46 -47.18
C LEU A 169 -2.99 13.01 -48.58
N LYS A 170 -2.14 12.65 -49.55
CA LYS A 170 -2.50 12.65 -50.98
C LYS A 170 -2.22 11.25 -51.55
N SER A 171 -3.31 10.53 -51.87
CA SER A 171 -3.59 9.67 -53.05
C SER A 171 -2.51 8.72 -53.58
N LYS A 172 -2.75 7.52 -54.14
CA LYS A 172 -3.87 6.65 -54.55
C LYS A 172 -3.18 5.30 -54.89
N SER A 173 -3.86 4.16 -54.80
CA SER A 173 -3.50 3.00 -55.62
C SER A 173 -4.77 2.33 -56.11
N CYS A 174 -4.96 2.36 -57.42
CA CYS A 174 -6.01 1.67 -58.14
C CYS A 174 -5.77 0.17 -58.03
N HIS A 175 -6.80 -0.62 -57.74
CA HIS A 175 -6.84 -2.02 -58.12
C HIS A 175 -8.21 -2.31 -58.76
N ASP A 176 -8.12 -2.50 -60.08
CA ASP A 176 -8.89 -3.38 -60.97
C ASP A 176 -10.31 -3.83 -60.60
N LEU A 177 -11.26 -3.45 -61.44
CA LEU A 177 -12.42 -4.28 -61.77
C LEU A 177 -12.64 -4.18 -63.28
N SER A 178 -12.01 -5.10 -64.01
CA SER A 178 -12.56 -5.61 -65.25
C SER A 178 -13.68 -6.58 -64.91
N VAL A 179 -14.91 -6.27 -65.31
CA VAL A 179 -15.95 -7.29 -65.60
C VAL A 179 -16.82 -6.75 -66.74
N LEU A 180 -17.02 -7.64 -67.71
CA LEU A 180 -17.87 -7.58 -68.92
C LEU A 180 -19.23 -6.89 -68.76
#